data_AF-A0AAJ0GKN4-F1
#
_entry.id   AF-A0AAJ0GKN4-F1
#
_cell.length_a   1.000
_cell.length_b   1.000
_cell.length_c   1.000
_cell.angle_alpha   90.00
_cell.angle_beta   90.00
_cell.angle_gamma   90.00
#
_symmetry.space_group_name_H-M   'P 1'
#
loop_
_entity.id
_entity.type
_entity.pdbx_description
1 polymer ?
#
loop_
_entity_poly.entity_id
_entity_poly.type
_entity_poly.pdbx_seq_one_letter_code
_entity_poly.pdbx_strand_id
1 'polypeptide(L)'
;MQRHPHGPHPRRHQHDLVTPDPARFAFFKGVDDAGDGKGGLRAEVTGGLPEGAYRVCTMVAARNHQPVAMPVAQRGAQDDCMKFEVGVWNGQGQGS
;
A
#
# COMPACT_ATOMS: atom_id res chain seq x y z
N MET A 1 4.80 -6.50 -40.17
CA MET A 1 5.43 -7.61 -39.41
C MET A 1 6.89 -7.28 -39.17
N GLN A 2 7.23 -6.68 -38.02
CA GLN A 2 8.60 -6.67 -37.49
C GLN A 2 8.45 -6.89 -35.98
N ARG A 3 8.74 -8.12 -35.53
CA ARG A 3 8.72 -8.49 -34.12
C ARG A 3 10.05 -8.02 -33.53
N HIS A 4 10.00 -7.11 -32.56
CA HIS A 4 11.16 -6.81 -31.74
C HIS A 4 11.58 -8.08 -30.97
N PRO A 5 12.87 -8.45 -30.96
CA PRO A 5 13.34 -9.58 -30.20
C PRO A 5 13.31 -9.24 -28.70
N HIS A 6 12.46 -9.93 -27.94
CA HIS A 6 12.51 -9.92 -26.49
C HIS A 6 13.76 -10.69 -26.05
N GLY A 7 14.83 -9.97 -25.75
CA GLY A 7 15.93 -10.52 -24.96
C GLY A 7 15.41 -10.95 -23.58
N PRO A 8 16.07 -11.90 -22.90
CA PRO A 8 15.72 -12.24 -21.54
C PRO A 8 15.97 -11.01 -20.67
N HIS A 9 14.89 -10.30 -20.31
CA HIS A 9 14.97 -9.30 -19.26
C HIS A 9 15.47 -10.03 -18.01
N PRO A 10 16.58 -9.59 -17.39
CA PRO A 10 16.93 -10.09 -16.09
C PRO A 10 15.70 -9.81 -15.22
N ARG A 11 15.06 -10.88 -14.73
CA ARG A 11 14.04 -10.74 -13.70
C ARG A 11 14.76 -9.99 -12.60
N ARG A 12 14.46 -8.68 -12.47
CA ARG A 12 14.81 -7.96 -11.26
C ARG A 12 14.38 -8.87 -10.12
N HIS A 13 15.17 -8.93 -9.07
CA HIS A 13 14.74 -9.47 -7.79
C HIS A 13 13.51 -8.66 -7.35
N GLN A 14 12.37 -9.01 -7.92
CA GLN A 14 11.06 -8.62 -7.50
C GLN A 14 10.86 -9.57 -6.34
N HIS A 15 11.34 -9.16 -5.16
CA HIS A 15 11.06 -9.84 -3.89
C HIS A 15 9.65 -10.38 -3.98
N ASP A 16 9.51 -11.71 -4.01
CA ASP A 16 8.34 -12.38 -4.55
C ASP A 16 7.05 -11.73 -4.05
N LEU A 17 6.42 -10.95 -4.92
CA LEU A 17 5.18 -10.23 -4.67
C LEU A 17 4.01 -11.21 -4.79
N VAL A 18 4.11 -12.35 -4.11
CA VAL A 18 2.98 -13.25 -3.92
C VAL A 18 1.81 -12.41 -3.41
N THR A 19 0.67 -12.51 -4.09
CA THR A 19 -0.55 -11.82 -3.69
C THR A 19 -0.84 -12.17 -2.22
N PRO A 20 -0.88 -11.18 -1.32
CA PRO A 20 -1.14 -11.44 0.09
C PRO A 20 -2.52 -12.10 0.28
N ASP A 21 -2.60 -13.06 1.20
CA ASP A 21 -3.88 -13.66 1.61
C ASP A 21 -4.82 -12.57 2.15
N PRO A 22 -5.99 -12.34 1.51
CA PRO A 22 -6.89 -11.26 1.88
C PRO A 22 -7.58 -11.48 3.23
N ALA A 23 -7.53 -12.68 3.82
CA ALA A 23 -8.09 -12.96 5.14
C ALA A 23 -7.08 -12.73 6.28
N ARG A 24 -5.80 -12.50 5.96
CA ARG A 24 -4.73 -12.35 6.95
C ARG A 24 -4.17 -10.94 6.94
N PHE A 25 -4.65 -10.13 7.89
CA PHE A 25 -4.22 -8.74 8.03
C PHE A 25 -3.11 -8.63 9.08
N ALA A 26 -2.02 -7.95 8.73
CA ALA A 26 -1.00 -7.55 9.71
C ALA A 26 -1.49 -6.38 10.57
N PHE A 27 -2.34 -5.51 10.00
CA PHE A 27 -2.91 -4.34 10.65
C PHE A 27 -4.19 -3.91 9.91
N PHE A 28 -5.18 -3.42 10.66
CA PHE A 28 -6.35 -2.73 10.11
C PHE A 28 -6.79 -1.63 11.08
N LYS A 29 -7.15 -0.46 10.53
CA LYS A 29 -7.69 0.66 11.29
C LYS A 29 -8.78 1.33 10.48
N GLY A 30 -10.00 1.36 11.04
CA GLY A 30 -11.02 2.29 10.60
C GLY A 30 -10.62 3.71 11.03
N VAL A 31 -10.69 4.65 10.09
CA VAL A 31 -10.37 6.06 10.32
C VAL A 31 -11.67 6.85 10.24
N ASP A 32 -12.25 7.11 11.41
CA ASP A 32 -13.54 7.82 11.58
C ASP A 32 -13.36 9.17 12.31
N ASP A 33 -12.14 9.71 12.33
CA ASP A 33 -11.83 11.02 12.91
C ASP A 33 -11.80 12.14 11.86
N ALA A 34 -11.67 13.38 12.32
CA ALA A 34 -11.61 14.56 11.46
C ALA A 34 -10.28 14.69 10.68
N GLY A 35 -9.37 13.72 10.79
CA GLY A 35 -7.99 13.82 10.32
C GLY A 35 -7.20 14.90 11.04
N ASP A 36 -6.12 15.34 10.42
CA ASP A 36 -5.26 16.42 10.93
C ASP A 36 -5.81 17.84 10.66
N GLY A 37 -7.03 17.95 10.13
CA GLY A 37 -7.64 19.23 9.72
C GLY A 37 -7.03 19.86 8.47
N LYS A 38 -6.09 19.19 7.80
CA LYS A 38 -5.40 19.61 6.56
C LYS A 38 -5.57 18.59 5.43
N GLY A 39 -6.46 17.62 5.61
CA GLY A 39 -6.73 16.55 4.66
C GLY A 39 -5.80 15.33 4.81
N GLY A 40 -4.98 15.28 5.85
CA GLY A 40 -4.16 14.13 6.20
C GLY A 40 -4.87 13.20 7.18
N LEU A 41 -4.70 11.89 6.96
CA LEU A 41 -5.09 10.85 7.90
C LEU A 41 -3.84 10.14 8.42
N ARG A 42 -3.84 9.74 9.69
CA ARG A 42 -2.74 8.99 10.31
C ARG A 42 -3.27 7.78 11.05
N ALA A 43 -2.60 6.65 10.88
CA ALA A 43 -2.78 5.47 11.71
C ALA A 43 -1.45 5.08 12.33
N GLU A 44 -1.45 4.84 13.64
CA GLU A 44 -0.28 4.33 14.35
C GLU A 44 -0.34 2.80 14.40
N VAL A 45 0.73 2.14 13.97
CA VAL A 45 0.92 0.69 14.11
C VAL A 45 1.72 0.45 15.38
N THR A 46 1.03 0.40 16.53
CA THR A 46 1.67 0.22 17.83
C THR A 46 2.46 -1.10 17.88
N GLY A 47 3.73 -1.03 18.29
CA GLY A 47 4.64 -2.18 18.29
C GLY A 47 5.30 -2.48 16.94
N GLY A 48 4.94 -1.76 15.88
CA GLY A 48 5.52 -1.90 14.55
C GLY A 48 5.08 -3.15 13.81
N LEU A 49 5.80 -3.46 12.73
CA LEU A 49 5.62 -4.67 11.92
C LEU A 49 6.92 -5.48 11.96
N PRO A 50 6.85 -6.82 11.94
CA PRO A 50 8.03 -7.66 11.72
C PRO A 50 8.71 -7.33 10.39
N GLU A 51 9.99 -7.69 10.23
CA GLU A 51 10.67 -7.55 8.94
C GLU A 51 9.94 -8.32 7.83
N GLY A 52 9.87 -7.72 6.64
CA GLY A 52 9.22 -8.33 5.48
C GLY A 52 8.66 -7.33 4.49
N ALA A 53 8.06 -7.87 3.42
CA ALA A 53 7.39 -7.09 2.38
C ALA A 53 5.90 -6.92 2.73
N TYR A 54 5.42 -5.68 2.63
CA TYR A 54 4.04 -5.30 2.96
C TYR A 54 3.41 -4.49 1.84
N ARG A 55 2.08 -4.47 1.84
CA ARG A 55 1.29 -3.45 1.14
C ARG A 55 0.40 -2.74 2.16
N VAL A 56 0.31 -1.43 2.04
CA VAL A 56 -0.70 -0.62 2.74
C VAL A 56 -1.69 -0.14 1.71
N CYS A 57 -2.98 -0.31 1.99
CA CYS A 57 -4.06 0.14 1.12
C CYS A 57 -5.00 1.06 1.88
N THR A 58 -5.43 2.15 1.26
CA THR A 58 -6.59 2.92 1.71
C THR A 58 -7.86 2.25 1.20
N MET A 59 -8.93 2.29 1.98
CA MET A 59 -10.24 1.80 1.55
C MET A 59 -11.31 2.82 1.91
N VAL A 60 -12.14 3.19 0.93
CA VAL A 60 -13.32 4.03 1.14
C VAL A 60 -14.58 3.24 0.82
N ALA A 61 -15.46 3.08 1.80
CA ALA A 61 -16.72 2.37 1.65
C ALA A 61 -17.86 3.16 2.27
N ALA A 62 -19.09 2.92 1.79
CA ALA A 62 -20.28 3.37 2.50
C ALA A 62 -20.39 2.65 3.85
N ARG A 63 -21.13 3.22 4.82
CA ARG A 63 -21.32 2.63 6.16
C ARG A 63 -21.90 1.21 6.16
N ASN A 64 -22.54 0.80 5.06
CA ASN A 64 -23.07 -0.54 4.85
C ASN A 64 -22.12 -1.43 4.02
N HIS A 65 -20.83 -1.09 3.94
CA HIS A 65 -19.79 -1.79 3.19
C HIS A 65 -20.03 -1.88 1.67
N GLN A 66 -20.88 -1.03 1.11
CA GLN A 66 -20.98 -0.93 -0.34
C GLN A 66 -19.78 -0.19 -0.93
N PRO A 67 -19.29 -0.61 -2.11
CA PRO A 67 -18.31 0.15 -2.87
C PRO A 67 -18.83 1.56 -3.13
N VAL A 68 -17.98 2.57 -2.95
CA VAL A 68 -18.34 3.93 -3.34
C VAL A 68 -18.28 4.02 -4.87
N ALA A 69 -19.20 4.78 -5.48
CA ALA A 69 -19.25 5.01 -6.92
C ALA A 69 -18.74 6.42 -7.21
N MET A 70 -17.62 6.55 -7.92
CA MET A 70 -17.12 7.87 -8.34
C MET A 70 -17.77 8.27 -9.66
N PRO A 71 -18.38 9.46 -9.75
CA PRO A 71 -19.14 9.88 -10.93
C PRO A 71 -18.26 10.18 -12.16
N VAL A 72 -16.93 10.24 -12.02
CA VAL A 72 -16.00 10.58 -13.09
C VAL A 72 -14.89 9.53 -13.18
N ALA A 73 -14.83 8.81 -14.30
CA ALA A 73 -13.86 7.73 -14.51
C ALA A 73 -12.40 8.20 -14.49
N GLN A 74 -12.13 9.41 -15.01
CA GLN A 74 -10.78 9.97 -15.07
C GLN A 74 -10.18 10.32 -13.69
N ARG A 75 -10.99 10.35 -12.62
CA ARG A 75 -10.47 10.48 -11.25
C ARG A 75 -9.56 9.30 -10.87
N GLY A 76 -9.74 8.14 -11.51
CA GLY A 76 -9.03 6.91 -11.18
C GLY A 76 -9.67 6.14 -10.02
N ALA A 77 -8.96 5.12 -9.54
CA ALA A 77 -9.40 4.27 -8.46
C ALA A 77 -9.63 5.06 -7.15
N GLN A 78 -10.51 4.54 -6.31
CA GLN A 78 -10.83 5.15 -5.01
C GLN A 78 -9.82 4.75 -3.94
N ASP A 79 -9.48 3.47 -4.00
CA ASP A 79 -8.52 2.83 -3.12
C ASP A 79 -7.15 2.90 -3.81
N ASP A 80 -6.11 3.17 -3.02
CA ASP A 80 -4.73 3.11 -3.49
C ASP A 80 -3.94 2.15 -2.60
N CYS A 81 -2.94 1.50 -3.18
CA CYS A 81 -2.06 0.57 -2.49
C CYS A 81 -0.60 0.86 -2.81
N MET A 82 0.19 1.14 -1.78
CA MET A 82 1.65 1.23 -1.88
C MET A 82 2.31 0.00 -1.26
N LYS A 83 3.44 -0.41 -1.83
CA LYS A 83 4.26 -1.53 -1.32
C LYS A 83 5.50 -0.97 -0.63
N PHE A 84 5.91 -1.59 0.46
CA PHE A 84 7.10 -1.21 1.22
C PHE A 84 7.72 -2.44 1.90
N GLU A 85 8.99 -2.32 2.26
CA GLU A 85 9.71 -3.33 3.04
C GLU A 85 10.01 -2.77 4.42
N VAL A 86 9.85 -3.61 5.44
CA VAL A 86 10.27 -3.36 6.81
C VAL A 86 11.54 -4.16 7.04
N GLY A 87 12.59 -3.51 7.53
CA GLY A 87 13.86 -4.14 7.87
C GLY A 87 14.50 -3.47 9.08
N VAL A 88 15.52 -4.11 9.64
CA VAL A 88 16.35 -3.52 10.70
C VAL A 88 17.02 -2.26 10.21
N TRP A 89 16.83 -1.18 10.95
CA TRP A 89 17.60 0.03 10.76
C TRP A 89 19.02 -0.21 11.29
N ASN A 90 19.96 -0.47 10.38
CA ASN A 90 21.39 -0.55 10.68
C ASN A 90 21.99 0.85 10.58
N GLY A 91 21.88 1.62 11.66
CA GLY A 91 22.16 3.05 11.67
C GLY A 91 23.51 3.49 11.09
N GLN A 92 23.47 4.17 9.95
CA GLN A 92 24.51 5.11 9.51
C GLN A 92 23.88 6.39 8.93
N GLY A 93 23.88 7.45 9.76
CA GLY A 93 23.75 8.87 9.39
C GLY A 93 22.32 9.38 9.14
N GLN A 94 21.92 10.60 9.47
CA GLN A 94 22.49 11.71 10.23
C GLN A 94 21.30 12.64 10.51
N GLY A 95 21.22 13.21 11.71
CA GLY A 95 20.20 14.21 12.02
C GLY A 95 20.39 15.51 11.22
N SER A 96 19.28 16.13 10.86
CA SER A 96 18.96 17.56 11.02
C SER A 96 17.45 17.72 10.93
#